data_AF-A0A2I1I434-F1
#
_entry.id   AF-A0A2I1I434-F1
#
_cell.length_a   1.000
_cell.length_b   1.000
_cell.length_c   1.000
_cell.angle_alpha   90.00
_cell.angle_beta   90.00
_cell.angle_gamma   90.00
#
_symmetry.space_group_name_H-M   'P 1'
#
loop_
_entity.id
_entity.type
_entity.pdbx_description
1 polymer ?
#
loop_
_entity_poly.entity_id
_entity_poly.type
_entity_poly.pdbx_seq_one_letter_code
_entity_poly.pdbx_strand_id
1 'polypeptide(L)'
;MQIFKRIIAAATLALITTAVVSGATVILLMFTKGKELGHHVGLFGSLFFDAHESGAGSVMVGVGVENPLVLTLVFIGIFAIFMIFLSILSVLRKRKKFLEQRGANAY
;
A
#
# COMPACT_ATOMS: atom_id res chain seq x y z
N MET A 1 -17.38 -0.51 -19.76
CA MET A 1 -17.47 0.23 -18.48
C MET A 1 -17.07 -0.55 -17.22
N GLN A 2 -17.30 -1.88 -17.11
CA GLN A 2 -16.94 -2.61 -15.87
C GLN A 2 -15.43 -2.75 -15.61
N ILE A 3 -14.61 -2.87 -16.67
CA ILE A 3 -13.14 -2.90 -16.52
C ILE A 3 -12.63 -1.56 -15.97
N PHE A 4 -13.10 -0.43 -16.52
CA PHE A 4 -12.68 0.90 -16.08
C PHE A 4 -12.96 1.16 -14.58
N LYS A 5 -14.14 0.76 -14.09
CA LYS A 5 -14.48 0.86 -12.65
C LYS A 5 -13.54 0.02 -11.77
N ARG A 6 -13.07 -1.13 -12.25
CA ARG A 6 -12.12 -1.98 -11.50
C ARG A 6 -10.72 -1.39 -11.48
N ILE A 7 -10.29 -0.82 -12.60
CA ILE A 7 -8.99 -0.14 -12.69
C ILE A 7 -8.94 1.02 -11.70
N ILE A 8 -9.97 1.86 -11.67
CA ILE A 8 -10.05 2.97 -10.71
C ILE A 8 -10.06 2.42 -9.27
N ALA A 9 -10.90 1.42 -8.97
CA ALA A 9 -10.95 0.85 -7.63
C ALA A 9 -9.61 0.24 -7.20
N ALA A 10 -8.93 -0.48 -8.09
CA ALA A 10 -7.60 -1.05 -7.83
C ALA A 10 -6.56 0.04 -7.62
N ALA A 11 -6.59 1.11 -8.42
CA ALA A 11 -5.67 2.24 -8.29
C ALA A 11 -5.86 2.97 -6.97
N THR A 12 -7.11 3.26 -6.58
CA THR A 12 -7.43 3.89 -5.30
C THR A 12 -7.01 3.01 -4.13
N LEU A 13 -7.33 1.71 -4.16
CA LEU A 13 -6.91 0.78 -3.11
C LEU A 13 -5.39 0.68 -3.02
N ALA A 14 -4.69 0.55 -4.14
CA ALA A 14 -3.24 0.48 -4.16
C ALA A 14 -2.60 1.75 -3.61
N LEU A 15 -3.15 2.93 -3.92
CA LEU A 15 -2.66 4.20 -3.42
C LEU A 15 -2.83 4.30 -1.90
N ILE A 16 -4.02 3.98 -1.38
CA ILE A 16 -4.30 3.97 0.05
C ILE A 16 -3.39 2.96 0.78
N THR A 17 -3.29 1.72 0.27
CA THR A 17 -2.43 0.70 0.86
C THR A 17 -0.97 1.13 0.85
N THR A 18 -0.48 1.71 -0.24
CA THR A 18 0.91 2.21 -0.32
C THR A 18 1.16 3.32 0.71
N ALA A 19 0.22 4.26 0.86
CA ALA A 19 0.32 5.31 1.86
C ALA A 19 0.32 4.76 3.31
N VAL A 20 -0.57 3.80 3.60
CA VAL A 20 -0.64 3.16 4.93
C VAL A 20 0.63 2.38 5.24
N VAL A 21 1.13 1.57 4.30
CA VAL A 21 2.37 0.80 4.47
C VAL A 21 3.56 1.76 4.62
N SER A 22 3.56 2.88 3.90
CA SER A 22 4.58 3.92 4.03
C SER A 22 4.60 4.55 5.41
N GLY A 23 3.45 5.00 5.90
CA GLY A 23 3.32 5.53 7.26
C GLY A 23 3.69 4.51 8.34
N ALA A 24 3.21 3.26 8.20
CA ALA A 24 3.54 2.19 9.13
C ALA A 24 5.05 1.90 9.17
N THR A 25 5.72 1.92 8.02
CA THR A 25 7.17 1.72 7.93
C THR A 25 7.93 2.82 8.66
N VAL A 26 7.54 4.09 8.47
CA VAL A 26 8.13 5.24 9.18
C VAL A 26 7.95 5.12 10.70
N ILE A 27 6.74 4.79 11.15
CA ILE A 27 6.44 4.58 12.57
C ILE A 27 7.30 3.43 13.13
N LEU A 28 7.42 2.33 12.39
CA LEU A 28 8.20 1.18 12.80
C LEU A 28 9.70 1.53 12.89
N LEU A 29 10.22 2.34 11.96
CA LEU A 29 11.58 2.86 12.03
C LEU A 29 11.78 3.77 13.26
N MET A 30 10.83 4.66 13.58
CA MET A 30 10.86 5.48 14.80
C MET A 30 10.99 4.61 16.06
N PHE A 31 10.17 3.57 16.19
CA PHE A 31 10.17 2.72 17.38
C PHE A 31 11.35 1.76 17.45
N THR A 32 11.86 1.30 16.31
CA THR A 32 12.95 0.30 16.26
C THR A 32 14.34 0.95 16.32
N LYS A 33 14.48 2.15 15.74
CA LYS A 33 15.75 2.85 15.58
C LYS A 33 15.82 4.21 16.28
N GLY A 34 14.76 4.70 16.92
CA GLY A 34 14.72 6.01 17.59
C GLY A 34 15.70 6.23 18.75
N LYS A 35 16.55 5.26 19.07
CA LYS A 35 17.66 5.39 20.03
C LYS A 35 19.02 5.55 19.34
N GLU A 36 19.11 5.25 18.05
CA GLU A 36 20.30 5.43 17.21
C GLU A 36 20.10 6.72 16.38
N LEU A 37 20.99 7.70 16.55
CA LEU A 37 21.05 8.88 15.68
C LEU A 37 21.54 8.43 14.29
N GLY A 38 20.76 8.70 13.23
CA GLY A 38 21.16 8.32 11.89
C GLY A 38 20.06 8.26 10.83
N HIS A 39 20.52 8.10 9.58
CA HIS A 39 19.71 7.91 8.38
C HIS A 39 19.26 6.46 8.27
N HIS A 40 17.96 6.22 8.42
CA HIS A 40 17.35 4.90 8.38
C HIS A 40 16.40 4.78 7.20
N VAL A 41 16.63 3.77 6.38
CA VAL A 41 15.85 3.57 5.15
C VAL A 41 14.89 2.40 5.30
N GLY A 42 13.62 2.63 4.95
CA GLY A 42 12.54 1.66 4.99
C GLY A 42 11.94 1.44 3.61
N LEU A 43 11.06 0.43 3.50
CA LEU A 43 10.37 0.09 2.25
C LEU A 43 11.34 -0.13 1.09
N PHE A 44 12.27 -1.08 1.28
CA PHE A 44 13.26 -1.47 0.27
C PHE A 44 14.18 -0.33 -0.20
N GLY A 45 14.38 0.71 0.61
CA GLY A 45 15.20 1.84 0.21
C GLY A 45 14.42 3.05 -0.31
N SER A 46 13.08 3.00 -0.31
CA SER A 46 12.27 4.06 -0.93
C SER A 46 11.95 5.21 0.00
N LEU A 47 11.82 4.96 1.31
CA LEU A 47 11.53 5.96 2.31
C LEU A 47 12.71 6.14 3.22
N PHE A 48 13.09 7.40 3.47
CA PHE A 48 14.06 7.71 4.50
C PHE A 48 13.37 8.25 5.74
N PHE A 49 13.99 7.91 6.86
CA PHE A 49 13.77 8.45 8.16
C PHE A 49 15.11 8.94 8.68
N ASP A 50 15.30 10.25 8.77
CA ASP A 50 16.53 10.85 9.27
C ASP A 50 16.25 11.48 10.63
N ALA A 51 16.89 10.96 11.67
CA ALA A 51 16.81 11.50 13.02
C ALA A 51 18.17 12.08 13.40
N HIS A 52 18.25 13.42 13.43
CA HIS A 52 19.45 14.14 13.86
C HIS A 52 19.19 14.98 15.10
N GLU A 53 20.18 15.05 15.98
CA GLU A 53 20.16 15.93 17.15
C GLU A 53 20.30 17.37 16.67
N SER A 54 19.28 18.19 16.93
CA SER A 54 19.41 19.63 16.80
C SER A 54 20.15 20.15 18.04
N GLY A 55 21.09 21.07 17.85
CA GLY A 55 22.01 21.59 18.88
C GLY A 55 21.38 22.27 20.10
N ALA A 56 20.06 22.19 20.26
CA ALA A 56 19.28 22.62 21.42
C ALA A 56 18.74 21.44 22.27
N GLY A 57 19.19 20.21 22.04
CA GLY A 57 18.70 19.02 22.78
C GLY A 57 17.33 18.52 22.30
N SER A 58 16.92 18.91 21.10
CA SER A 58 15.68 18.46 20.46
C SER A 58 16.00 17.52 19.31
N VAL A 59 15.30 16.38 19.22
CA VAL A 59 15.43 15.44 18.11
C VAL A 59 14.61 15.96 16.94
N MET A 60 15.28 16.34 15.85
CA MET A 60 14.61 16.76 14.63
C MET A 60 14.48 15.56 13.70
N VAL A 61 13.29 15.37 13.15
CA VAL A 61 12.93 14.18 12.39
C VAL A 61 12.59 14.58 10.96
N GLY A 62 13.41 14.15 10.01
CA GLY A 62 13.16 14.23 8.57
C GLY A 62 12.52 12.95 8.07
N VAL A 63 11.37 13.07 7.39
CA VAL A 63 10.73 11.96 6.69
C VAL A 63 10.57 12.32 5.24
N GLY A 64 10.97 11.44 4.33
CA GLY A 64 10.76 11.68 2.90
C GLY A 64 10.99 10.46 2.03
N VAL A 65 10.96 10.71 0.72
CA VAL A 65 11.14 9.68 -0.32
C VAL A 65 12.57 9.77 -0.81
N GLU A 66 13.38 8.76 -0.51
CA GLU A 66 14.78 8.68 -0.96
C GLU A 66 14.86 8.16 -2.39
N ASN A 67 14.07 7.13 -2.69
CA ASN A 67 14.04 6.52 -4.01
C ASN A 67 12.61 6.43 -4.57
N PRO A 68 12.19 7.42 -5.38
CA PRO A 68 10.84 7.42 -5.94
C PRO A 68 10.61 6.27 -6.92
N LEU A 69 11.66 5.70 -7.53
CA LEU A 69 11.53 4.55 -8.44
C LEU A 69 11.13 3.29 -7.68
N VAL A 70 11.75 3.04 -6.51
CA VAL A 70 11.42 1.89 -5.67
C VAL A 70 10.01 2.04 -5.10
N LEU A 71 9.61 3.24 -4.69
CA LEU A 71 8.23 3.50 -4.23
C LEU A 71 7.20 3.24 -5.34
N THR A 72 7.53 3.64 -6.57
CA THR A 72 6.68 3.39 -7.74
C THR A 72 6.56 1.89 -8.04
N LEU A 73 7.65 1.13 -7.91
CA LEU A 73 7.63 -0.32 -8.05
C LEU A 73 6.75 -1.00 -7.00
N VAL A 74 6.82 -0.57 -5.74
CA VAL A 74 5.94 -1.06 -4.67
C VAL A 74 4.47 -0.78 -5.01
N PHE A 75 4.16 0.44 -5.45
CA PHE A 75 2.81 0.80 -5.89
C PHE A 75 2.32 -0.08 -7.04
N ILE A 76 3.15 -0.28 -8.08
CA ILE A 76 2.80 -1.12 -9.23
C ILE A 76 2.56 -2.57 -8.80
N GLY A 77 3.40 -3.12 -7.91
CA GLY A 77 3.24 -4.47 -7.37
C GLY A 77 1.91 -4.62 -6.63
N ILE A 78 1.58 -3.69 -5.72
CA ILE A 78 0.32 -3.68 -4.99
C ILE A 78 -0.87 -3.53 -5.95
N PHE A 79 -0.77 -2.64 -6.93
CA PHE A 79 -1.80 -2.43 -7.95
C PHE A 79 -2.08 -3.70 -8.76
N ALA A 80 -1.04 -4.40 -9.20
CA ALA A 80 -1.18 -5.66 -9.93
C ALA A 80 -1.92 -6.72 -9.09
N ILE A 81 -1.59 -6.84 -7.80
CA ILE A 81 -2.27 -7.75 -6.87
C ILE A 81 -3.77 -7.41 -6.76
N PHE A 82 -4.11 -6.13 -6.56
CA PHE A 82 -5.52 -5.72 -6.48
C PHE A 82 -6.28 -5.93 -7.79
N MET A 83 -5.63 -5.72 -8.95
CA MET A 83 -6.21 -5.99 -10.26
C MET A 83 -6.56 -7.48 -10.42
N ILE A 84 -5.66 -8.37 -10.03
CA ILE A 84 -5.91 -9.82 -10.05
C ILE A 84 -7.04 -10.18 -9.07
N PHE A 85 -6.99 -9.67 -7.84
CA PHE A 85 -7.97 -9.94 -6.80
C PHE A 85 -9.38 -9.53 -7.22
N LEU A 86 -9.57 -8.29 -7.70
CA LEU A 86 -10.87 -7.80 -8.16
C LEU A 86 -11.36 -8.56 -9.40
N SER A 87 -10.45 -9.01 -10.26
CA SER A 87 -10.79 -9.85 -11.41
C SER A 87 -11.37 -11.18 -10.97
N ILE A 88 -10.70 -11.89 -10.06
CA ILE A 88 -11.16 -13.16 -9.48
C ILE A 88 -12.51 -12.97 -8.79
N LEU A 89 -12.61 -11.97 -7.91
CA LEU A 89 -13.83 -11.69 -7.14
C LEU A 89 -15.03 -11.41 -8.05
N SER A 90 -14.81 -10.78 -9.20
CA SER A 90 -15.88 -10.55 -10.17
C SER A 90 -16.39 -11.83 -10.83
N VAL A 91 -15.50 -12.77 -11.12
CA VAL A 91 -15.85 -14.07 -11.72
C VAL A 91 -16.64 -14.88 -10.69
N LEU A 92 -16.21 -14.89 -9.44
CA LEU A 92 -16.92 -15.56 -8.34
C LEU A 92 -18.32 -14.96 -8.15
N ARG A 93 -18.46 -13.63 -8.13
CA ARG A 93 -19.78 -12.98 -8.02
C ARG A 93 -20.72 -13.34 -9.16
N LYS A 94 -20.21 -13.45 -10.39
CA LYS A 94 -21.02 -13.91 -11.54
C LYS A 94 -21.49 -15.34 -11.36
N ARG A 95 -20.59 -16.24 -10.94
CA ARG A 95 -20.94 -17.65 -10.67
C ARG A 95 -21.96 -17.79 -9.53
N LYS A 96 -21.79 -17.03 -8.44
CA LYS A 96 -22.74 -17.01 -7.33
C LYS A 96 -24.16 -16.63 -7.80
N LYS A 97 -24.29 -15.54 -8.56
CA LYS A 97 -25.59 -15.10 -9.10
C LYS A 97 -26.23 -16.13 -10.03
N PHE A 98 -25.44 -16.80 -10.86
CA PHE A 98 -25.94 -17.85 -11.74
C PHE A 98 -26.51 -19.05 -10.96
N LEU A 99 -25.84 -19.44 -9.87
CA LEU A 99 -26.30 -20.52 -8.99
C LEU A 99 -27.56 -20.10 -8.21
N GLU A 100 -27.62 -18.87 -7.71
CA GLU A 100 -28.81 -18.32 -7.04
C GLU A 100 -30.04 -18.33 -7.98
N GLN A 101 -29.86 -17.91 -9.24
CA GLN A 101 -30.94 -17.94 -10.24
C GLN A 101 -31.38 -19.36 -10.60
N ARG A 102 -30.46 -20.32 -10.69
CA ARG A 102 -30.81 -21.73 -10.92
C ARG A 102 -31.53 -22.35 -9.73
N GLY A 103 -31.14 -22.03 -8.50
CA GLY A 103 -31.84 -22.48 -7.30
C GLY A 103 -33.23 -21.87 -7.17
N ALA A 104 -33.40 -20.58 -7.52
CA ALA A 104 -34.69 -19.90 -7.48
C ALA A 104 -35.68 -20.39 -8.54
N ASN A 105 -35.20 -20.84 -9.72
CA ASN A 105 -36.06 -21.39 -10.78
C ASN A 105 -36.34 -22.90 -10.62
N ALA A 106 -35.79 -23.56 -9.58
CA ALA A 106 -35.99 -24.98 -9.31
C ALA A 106 -37.09 -25.25 -8.26
N TYR A 107 -37.71 -24.20 -7.72
CA TYR A 107 -38.90 -24.21 -6.86
C TYR A 107 -40.02 -23.41 -7.54
#